data_AF-A0A183AQI7-F1
#
_entry.id   AF-A0A183AQI7-F1
#
_cell.length_a   1.000
_cell.length_b   1.000
_cell.length_c   1.000
_cell.angle_alpha   90.00
_cell.angle_beta   90.00
_cell.angle_gamma   90.00
#
_symmetry.space_group_name_H-M   'P 1'
#
loop_
_entity.id
_entity.type
_entity.pdbx_description
1 polymer ?
#
loop_
_entity_poly.entity_id
_entity_poly.type
_entity_poly.pdbx_seq_one_letter_code
_entity_poly.pdbx_strand_id
1 'polypeptide(L)'
;MVSLSCPATPVAGVTCDACSQRDFRLRRYKCLVCCDYDLCGTCFDNQCETNQHLRTHPMQCLIPKADHKLFYNGEVSFCFPVRFSEYFLWRIS
;
A
#
# COMPACT_ATOMS: atom_id res chain seq x y z
N MET A 1 -23.22 19.84 -10.12
CA MET A 1 -22.29 18.72 -10.35
C MET A 1 -21.21 18.79 -9.28
N VAL A 2 -21.48 18.28 -8.07
CA VAL A 2 -20.43 18.21 -7.04
C VAL A 2 -19.65 16.94 -7.34
N SER A 3 -18.55 17.07 -8.06
CA SER A 3 -17.62 15.98 -8.27
C SER A 3 -17.10 15.55 -6.90
N LEU A 4 -17.64 14.45 -6.38
CA LEU A 4 -17.12 13.74 -5.21
C LEU A 4 -15.71 13.26 -5.54
N SER A 5 -14.74 14.15 -5.42
CA SER A 5 -13.34 13.74 -5.37
C SER A 5 -13.12 13.21 -3.96
N CYS A 6 -13.00 11.88 -3.85
CA CYS A 6 -12.59 11.25 -2.61
C CYS A 6 -11.32 11.97 -2.09
N PRO A 7 -11.24 12.32 -0.79
CA PRO A 7 -10.11 13.05 -0.21
C PRO A 7 -8.84 12.18 -0.11
N ALA A 8 -8.71 11.18 -0.98
CA ALA A 8 -7.49 10.41 -1.14
C ALA A 8 -6.38 11.36 -1.58
N THR A 9 -5.38 11.48 -0.74
CA THR A 9 -4.20 12.30 -1.01
C THR A 9 -3.42 11.68 -2.17
N PRO A 10 -3.00 12.47 -3.18
CA PRO A 10 -2.12 11.97 -4.23
C PRO A 10 -0.85 11.40 -3.60
N VAL A 11 -0.39 10.26 -4.11
CA VAL A 11 0.91 9.70 -3.71
C VAL A 11 2.00 10.61 -4.31
N ALA A 12 2.42 11.62 -3.54
CA ALA A 12 3.41 12.59 -3.98
C ALA A 12 4.81 11.95 -4.07
N GLY A 13 5.55 12.27 -5.14
CA GLY A 13 6.94 11.84 -5.32
C GLY A 13 7.12 10.42 -5.86
N VAL A 14 6.07 9.81 -6.44
CA VAL A 14 6.12 8.46 -7.02
C VAL A 14 5.54 8.50 -8.43
N THR A 15 6.19 7.80 -9.35
CA THR A 15 5.72 7.63 -10.73
C THR A 15 5.47 6.15 -10.97
N CYS A 16 4.40 5.80 -11.68
CA CYS A 16 4.19 4.43 -12.11
C CYS A 16 5.13 4.10 -13.28
N ASP A 17 5.94 3.05 -13.19
CA ASP A 17 6.89 2.67 -14.24
C ASP A 17 6.21 2.07 -15.49
N ALA A 18 4.98 1.58 -15.36
CA ALA A 18 4.23 1.04 -16.49
C ALA A 18 3.53 2.12 -17.33
N CYS A 19 2.83 3.06 -16.69
CA CYS A 19 2.04 4.09 -17.38
C CYS A 19 2.63 5.50 -17.30
N SER A 20 3.76 5.68 -16.60
CA SER A 20 4.39 6.99 -16.35
C SER A 20 3.48 8.02 -15.65
N GLN A 21 2.36 7.58 -15.08
CA GLN A 21 1.42 8.46 -14.41
C GLN A 21 1.99 8.90 -13.06
N ARG A 22 1.96 10.23 -12.84
CA ARG A 22 2.21 10.87 -11.57
C ARG A 22 0.87 11.21 -10.92
N ASP A 23 0.86 11.37 -9.59
CA ASP A 23 -0.33 11.80 -8.83
C ASP A 23 -1.50 10.81 -8.83
N PHE A 24 -1.23 9.51 -8.92
CA PHE A 24 -2.24 8.50 -8.64
C PHE A 24 -2.55 8.45 -7.13
N ARG A 25 -3.79 8.07 -6.79
CA ARG A 25 -4.29 8.08 -5.42
C ARG A 25 -4.36 6.67 -4.84
N LEU A 26 -4.52 6.56 -3.52
CA LEU A 26 -4.86 5.34 -2.78
C LEU A 26 -3.79 4.25 -2.71
N ARG A 27 -3.48 3.59 -3.84
CA ARG A 27 -2.70 2.34 -3.87
C ARG A 27 -1.45 2.48 -4.72
N ARG A 28 -0.29 2.39 -4.08
CA ARG A 28 1.02 2.18 -4.71
C ARG A 28 1.45 0.73 -4.52
N TYR A 29 1.95 0.10 -5.55
CA TYR A 29 2.48 -1.26 -5.50
C TYR A 29 3.97 -1.22 -5.80
N LYS A 30 4.79 -1.55 -4.81
CA LYS A 30 6.23 -1.67 -5.00
C LYS A 30 6.60 -3.13 -5.20
N CYS A 31 7.34 -3.44 -6.25
CA CYS A 31 7.88 -4.78 -6.44
C CYS A 31 8.97 -5.07 -5.38
N LEU A 32 8.96 -6.26 -4.80
CA LEU A 32 9.97 -6.69 -3.82
C LEU A 32 11.20 -7.36 -4.47
N VAL A 33 11.14 -7.62 -5.78
CA VAL A 33 12.21 -8.28 -6.54
C VAL A 33 12.93 -7.30 -7.47
N CYS A 34 12.17 -6.43 -8.15
CA CYS A 34 12.72 -5.44 -9.08
C CYS A 34 13.24 -4.22 -8.31
N CYS A 35 14.38 -3.66 -8.76
CA CYS A 35 14.88 -2.40 -8.21
C CYS A 35 13.98 -1.25 -8.64
N ASP A 36 13.55 -0.44 -7.67
CA ASP A 36 12.78 0.80 -7.86
C ASP A 36 11.58 0.70 -8.80
N TYR A 37 10.92 -0.46 -8.83
CA TYR A 37 9.75 -0.68 -9.68
C TYR A 37 8.45 -0.44 -8.91
N ASP A 38 7.73 0.60 -9.30
CA ASP A 38 6.47 1.06 -8.73
C ASP A 38 5.33 1.03 -9.74
N LEU A 39 4.19 0.45 -9.33
CA LEU A 39 2.95 0.44 -10.10
C LEU A 39 1.85 1.20 -9.36
N CYS A 40 0.99 1.88 -10.12
CA CYS A 40 -0.29 2.33 -9.60
C CYS A 40 -1.28 1.15 -9.51
N GLY A 41 -2.35 1.30 -8.73
CA GLY A 41 -3.38 0.26 -8.61
C GLY A 41 -3.97 -0.20 -9.95
N THR A 42 -4.16 0.71 -10.90
CA THR A 42 -4.67 0.35 -12.23
C THR A 42 -3.71 -0.54 -13.01
N CYS A 43 -2.40 -0.24 -13.00
CA CYS A 43 -1.41 -1.07 -13.68
C CYS A 43 -1.20 -2.42 -13.00
N PHE A 44 -1.32 -2.45 -11.67
CA PHE A 44 -1.32 -3.70 -10.93
C PHE A 44 -2.55 -4.56 -11.26
N ASP A 45 -3.75 -3.97 -11.25
CA ASP A 45 -5.01 -4.66 -11.56
C ASP A 45 -5.01 -5.17 -13.03
N ASN A 46 -4.38 -4.42 -13.95
CA ASN A 46 -4.18 -4.82 -15.36
C ASN A 46 -3.03 -5.82 -15.57
N GLN A 47 -2.31 -6.22 -14.53
CA GLN A 47 -1.16 -7.13 -14.60
C GLN A 47 -0.12 -6.65 -15.64
N CYS A 48 0.20 -5.35 -15.63
CA CYS A 48 1.19 -4.80 -16.56
C CYS A 48 2.57 -5.42 -16.32
N GLU A 49 3.12 -6.05 -17.35
CA GLU A 49 4.47 -6.60 -17.35
C GLU A 49 5.39 -5.74 -18.21
N THR A 50 6.66 -5.67 -17.83
CA THR A 50 7.70 -4.98 -18.59
C THR A 50 8.94 -5.87 -18.66
N ASN A 51 9.93 -5.50 -19.48
CA ASN A 51 11.19 -6.26 -19.54
C ASN A 51 11.89 -6.38 -18.17
N GLN A 52 11.62 -5.46 -17.25
CA GLN A 52 12.22 -5.43 -15.92
C GLN A 52 11.32 -6.03 -14.83
N HIS A 53 10.04 -6.29 -15.10
CA HIS A 53 9.06 -6.74 -14.11
C HIS A 53 8.11 -7.81 -14.68
N LEU A 54 7.96 -8.91 -13.95
CA LEU A 54 7.03 -10.00 -14.24
C LEU A 54 5.88 -9.99 -13.22
N ARG A 55 4.67 -10.36 -13.67
CA ARG A 55 3.48 -10.44 -12.80
C ARG A 55 3.61 -11.46 -11.66
N THR A 56 4.55 -12.38 -11.77
CA THR A 56 4.86 -13.39 -10.76
C THR A 56 5.70 -12.85 -9.61
N HIS A 57 6.26 -11.65 -9.73
CA HIS A 57 7.03 -11.05 -8.65
C HIS A 57 6.12 -10.61 -7.50
N PRO A 58 6.46 -10.92 -6.23
CA PRO A 58 5.70 -10.45 -5.09
C PRO A 58 5.76 -8.92 -5.01
N MET A 59 4.59 -8.30 -4.85
CA MET A 59 4.45 -6.85 -4.72
C MET A 59 3.86 -6.48 -3.35
N GLN A 60 4.38 -5.40 -2.78
CA GLN A 60 3.88 -4.81 -1.54
C GLN A 60 2.94 -3.65 -1.87
N CYS A 61 1.70 -3.72 -1.35
CA CYS A 61 0.77 -2.60 -1.39
C CYS A 61 1.15 -1.58 -0.31
N LEU A 62 1.49 -0.37 -0.74
CA LEU A 62 1.83 0.78 0.10
C LEU A 62 0.66 1.76 0.03
N ILE A 63 -0.03 1.91 1.17
CA ILE A 63 -1.15 2.84 1.33
C ILE A 63 -0.66 4.03 2.17
N PRO A 64 -0.78 5.29 1.70
CA PRO A 64 -0.44 6.46 2.49
C PRO A 64 -1.22 6.49 3.81
N LYS A 65 -0.58 6.94 4.89
CA LYS A 65 -1.23 7.04 6.22
C LYS A 65 -2.53 7.86 6.19
N ALA A 66 -2.59 8.88 5.33
CA ALA A 66 -3.78 9.72 5.13
C ALA A 66 -4.97 8.93 4.52
N ASP A 67 -4.68 7.93 3.70
CA ASP A 67 -5.66 7.12 2.99
C ASP A 67 -5.96 5.79 3.71
N HIS A 68 -5.24 5.48 4.80
CA HIS A 68 -5.46 4.26 5.61
C HIS A 68 -6.90 4.16 6.12
N LYS A 69 -7.52 5.28 6.50
CA LYS A 69 -8.93 5.32 6.91
C LYS A 69 -9.90 5.03 5.76
N LEU A 70 -9.52 5.30 4.51
CA LEU A 70 -10.36 4.96 3.35
C LEU A 70 -10.36 3.46 3.08
N PHE A 71 -9.28 2.75 3.43
CA PHE A 71 -9.18 1.29 3.30
C PHE A 71 -9.71 0.53 4.52
N TYR A 72 -9.59 1.09 5.73
CA TYR A 72 -9.91 0.40 6.99
C TYR A 72 -11.13 0.94 7.75
N ASN A 73 -11.90 1.91 7.22
CA ASN A 73 -13.19 2.31 7.80
C ASN A 73 -14.32 1.36 7.33
N GLY A 74 -14.84 0.41 8.11
CA GLY A 74 -14.70 0.29 9.55
C GLY A 74 -15.08 -1.08 10.08
N GLU A 75 -14.08 -1.94 10.24
CA GLU A 75 -14.05 -2.98 11.25
C GLU A 75 -12.61 -3.13 11.75
N VAL A 76 -12.25 -2.32 12.74
CA VAL A 76 -11.20 -2.74 13.68
C VAL A 76 -11.93 -3.22 14.95
N SER A 77 -12.64 -4.33 14.79
CA SER A 77 -13.25 -5.06 15.91
C SER A 77 -12.96 -6.55 15.80
N PHE A 78 -11.70 -6.90 15.58
CA PHE A 78 -11.05 -8.02 16.26
C PHE A 78 -9.65 -7.51 16.64
N CYS A 79 -9.47 -7.03 17.86
CA CYS A 79 -9.04 -7.90 18.95
C CYS A 79 -7.93 -8.86 18.49
N PHE A 80 -6.76 -8.31 18.20
CA PHE A 80 -5.60 -8.74 18.97
C PHE A 80 -4.99 -7.50 19.59
N PRO A 81 -5.18 -7.22 20.89
CA PRO A 81 -4.10 -6.57 21.60
C PRO A 81 -2.87 -7.39 21.29
N VAL A 82 -1.88 -6.78 20.64
CA VAL A 82 -0.52 -7.27 20.78
C VAL A 82 -0.31 -7.34 22.28
N ARG A 83 -0.32 -8.57 22.81
CA ARG A 83 -0.07 -8.88 24.20
C ARG A 83 1.41 -8.60 24.44
N PHE A 84 1.78 -7.33 24.44
CA PHE A 84 3.07 -6.81 24.89
C PHE A 84 2.96 -6.48 26.38
N SER A 85 2.66 -7.49 27.20
CA SER A 85 2.79 -7.38 28.65
C SER A 85 3.43 -8.59 29.31
N GLU A 86 4.02 -9.54 28.57
CA GLU A 86 4.44 -10.82 29.18
C GLU A 86 5.78 -11.35 28.64
N TYR A 87 6.70 -10.49 28.21
CA TYR A 87 8.09 -10.91 27.91
C TYR A 87 9.17 -10.02 28.55
N PHE A 88 8.79 -9.28 29.61
CA PHE A 88 9.72 -8.60 30.52
C PHE A 88 9.39 -8.86 32.01
N LEU A 89 8.88 -10.05 32.33
CA LEU A 89 8.92 -10.62 33.69
C LEU A 89 9.95 -11.75 33.77
N TRP A 90 11.17 -11.46 33.34
CA TRP A 90 12.36 -12.24 33.69
C TRP A 90 12.92 -11.69 35.00
N ARG A 91 12.30 -12.02 36.15
CA ARG A 91 12.86 -12.06 37.52
C ARG A 91 11.74 -12.17 38.56
N ILE A 92 11.88 -13.15 39.47
CA ILE A 92 11.08 -13.43 40.69
C ILE A 92 9.74 -14.14 40.37
N SER A 93 9.47 -15.41 40.71
CA SER A 93 10.05 -16.37 41.68
C SER A 93 10.34 -17.72 41.04
#